data_AF-N1UYA3-F1
#
_entry.id   AF-N1UYA3-F1
#
_cell.length_a   1.000
_cell.length_b   1.000
_cell.length_c   1.000
_cell.angle_alpha   90.00
_cell.angle_beta   90.00
_cell.angle_gamma   90.00
#
_symmetry.space_group_name_H-M   'P 1'
#
loop_
_entity.id
_entity.type
_entity.pdbx_description
1 polymer ?
#
loop_
_entity_poly.entity_id
_entity_poly.type
_entity_poly.pdbx_seq_one_letter_code
_entity_poly.pdbx_strand_id
1 'polypeptide(L)' 'MLFFGADEREIVNHSLGALRLKLSERFETPKENEINITWIVDFPMFEWNKDHKRWDALHHPFTSPSDESIP' A
#
# COMPACT_ATOMS: atom_id res chain seq x y z
N MET A 1 13.24 -12.36 -16.25
CA MET A 1 12.29 -11.46 -16.92
C MET A 1 12.21 -10.19 -16.10
N LEU A 2 12.14 -9.01 -16.73
CA LEU A 2 12.12 -7.72 -16.04
C LEU A 2 10.95 -6.89 -16.58
N PHE A 3 10.17 -6.32 -15.68
CA PHE A 3 9.03 -5.46 -16.00
C PHE A 3 9.22 -4.07 -15.40
N PHE A 4 8.62 -3.07 -16.01
CA PHE A 4 8.70 -1.67 -15.59
C PHE A 4 7.31 -1.03 -15.64
N GLY A 5 7.02 -0.14 -14.70
CA GLY A 5 5.87 0.75 -14.72
C GLY A 5 6.36 2.20 -14.63
N ALA A 6 5.78 3.10 -15.43
CA ALA A 6 6.16 4.50 -15.49
C ALA A 6 4.91 5.37 -15.59
N ASP A 7 4.41 5.80 -14.43
CA ASP A 7 3.23 6.64 -14.25
C ASP A 7 3.28 7.23 -12.83
N GLU A 8 2.18 7.83 -12.35
CA GLU A 8 2.02 8.21 -10.95
C GLU A 8 2.28 7.03 -10.00
N ARG A 9 2.86 7.33 -8.83
CA ARG A 9 3.26 6.34 -7.82
C ARG A 9 2.13 5.35 -7.49
N GLU A 10 0.91 5.84 -7.32
CA GLU A 10 -0.25 5.02 -6.99
C GLU A 10 -0.57 4.01 -8.09
N ILE A 11 -0.59 4.48 -9.35
CA ILE A 11 -0.85 3.65 -10.54
C ILE A 11 0.23 2.59 -10.69
N VAL A 12 1.51 2.97 -10.56
CA VAL A 12 2.64 2.04 -10.69
C VAL A 12 2.62 0.99 -9.57
N ASN A 13 2.41 1.41 -8.32
CA ASN A 13 2.38 0.47 -7.19
C ASN A 13 1.22 -0.52 -7.31
N HIS A 14 0.03 -0.05 -7.71
CA HIS A 14 -1.14 -0.91 -7.88
C HIS A 14 -0.94 -1.89 -9.04
N SER A 15 -0.52 -1.39 -10.21
CA SER A 15 -0.32 -2.20 -11.41
C SER A 15 0.78 -3.26 -11.24
N LEU A 16 1.94 -2.89 -10.71
CA LEU A 16 3.04 -3.83 -10.47
C LEU A 16 2.75 -4.79 -9.30
N GLY A 17 2.01 -4.35 -8.28
CA GLY A 17 1.55 -5.22 -7.20
C GLY A 17 0.63 -6.33 -7.71
N ALA A 18 -0.33 -5.98 -8.57
CA ALA A 18 -1.23 -6.95 -9.22
C ALA A 18 -0.45 -7.89 -10.16
N LEU A 19 0.46 -7.36 -10.97
CA LEU A 19 1.32 -8.17 -11.85
C LEU A 19 2.15 -9.17 -11.04
N ARG A 20 2.74 -8.74 -9.92
CA ARG A 20 3.51 -9.62 -9.01
C ARG A 20 2.68 -10.82 -8.55
N LEU A 21 1.43 -10.61 -8.13
CA LEU A 21 0.53 -11.69 -7.71
C LEU A 21 0.23 -12.65 -8.87
N LYS A 22 -0.05 -12.13 -10.06
CA LYS A 22 -0.31 -12.96 -11.24
C LYS A 22 0.89 -13.79 -11.68
N LEU A 23 2.10 -13.25 -11.54
CA LEU A 23 3.33 -14.00 -11.81
C LEU A 23 3.56 -15.09 -10.76
N SER A 24 3.27 -14.82 -9.48
CA SER A 24 3.34 -15.81 -8.40
C SER A 24 2.41 -16.99 -8.68
N GLU A 25 1.14 -16.74 -9.06
CA GLU A 25 0.20 -17.80 -9.46
C GLU A 25 0.71 -18.69 -10.61
N ARG A 26 1.52 -18.13 -11.53
CA ARG A 26 1.98 -18.83 -12.73
C ARG A 26 3.31 -19.57 -12.53
N PHE A 27 4.21 -19.01 -11.73
CA PHE A 27 5.60 -19.43 -11.68
C PHE A 27 6.05 -19.95 -10.31
N GLU A 28 5.30 -19.66 -9.25
CA GLU A 28 5.62 -20.14 -7.90
C GLU A 28 4.70 -21.30 -7.54
N THR A 29 5.24 -22.27 -6.80
CA THR A 29 4.43 -23.31 -6.17
C THR A 29 4.02 -22.81 -4.80
N PRO A 30 2.71 -22.63 -4.50
CA PRO A 30 2.26 -22.26 -3.17
C PRO A 30 2.79 -23.28 -2.15
N LYS A 31 3.46 -22.82 -1.09
CA LYS A 31 3.83 -23.72 -0.01
C LYS A 31 2.56 -24.04 0.79
N GLU A 32 2.11 -25.28 0.68
CA GLU A 32 0.94 -25.74 1.42
C GLU A 32 1.15 -25.51 2.93
N ASN A 33 0.10 -25.01 3.58
CA ASN A 33 0.06 -24.73 5.02
C ASN A 33 1.02 -23.64 5.52
N GLU A 34 1.60 -22.80 4.65
CA GLU A 34 2.38 -21.64 5.07
C GLU A 34 1.48 -20.42 5.34
N ILE A 35 1.59 -19.84 6.54
CA ILE A 35 0.87 -18.62 6.94
C ILE A 35 1.91 -17.52 7.21
N ASN A 36 1.82 -16.42 6.46
CA ASN A 36 2.71 -15.26 6.60
C ASN A 36 1.94 -14.10 7.23
N ILE A 37 2.11 -13.88 8.53
CA ILE A 37 1.46 -12.79 9.28
C ILE A 37 2.43 -11.62 9.39
N THR A 38 1.96 -10.41 9.05
CA THR A 38 2.73 -9.18 9.22
C THR A 38 1.84 -8.03 9.64
N TRP A 39 2.43 -7.02 10.28
CA TRP A 39 1.78 -5.78 10.63
C TRP A 39 2.28 -4.67 9.70
N ILE A 40 1.34 -3.91 9.15
CA ILE A 40 1.66 -2.64 8.52
C ILE A 40 1.38 -1.56 9.57
N VAL A 41 2.41 -0.82 9.94
CA VAL A 41 2.40 0.24 10.96
C VAL A 41 2.85 1.56 10.32
N ASP A 42 2.80 2.65 11.08
CA ASP A 42 3.27 3.98 10.65
C ASP A 42 2.60 4.47 9.36
N PHE A 43 1.29 4.19 9.24
CA PHE A 43 0.49 4.79 8.20
C PHE A 43 0.53 6.32 8.32
N PRO A 44 0.58 7.06 7.20
CA PRO A 44 0.36 8.50 7.21
C PRO A 44 -0.99 8.82 7.88
N MET A 45 -1.03 9.90 8.66
CA MET A 45 -2.26 10.33 9.34
C MET A 45 -3.33 10.81 8.34
N PHE A 46 -2.90 11.41 7.23
CA PHE A 46 -3.77 12.01 6.22
C PHE A 46 -3.38 11.61 4.80
N GLU A 47 -4.35 11.63 3.90
CA GLU A 47 -4.15 11.53 2.46
C GLU A 47 -4.71 12.76 1.74
N TRP A 48 -4.08 13.12 0.62
CA TRP A 48 -4.55 14.25 -0.19
C TRP A 48 -5.70 13.82 -1.08
N ASN A 49 -6.88 14.37 -0.83
CA ASN A 49 -8.04 14.15 -1.68
C ASN A 49 -7.99 15.11 -2.88
N LYS A 50 -7.70 14.56 -4.07
CA LYS A 50 -7.60 15.34 -5.32
C LYS A 50 -8.94 15.98 -5.72
N ASP A 51 -10.07 15.34 -5.43
CA ASP A 51 -11.41 15.80 -5.81
C ASP A 51 -11.87 16.98 -4.96
N HIS A 52 -11.75 16.83 -3.64
CA HIS A 52 -12.14 17.86 -2.67
C HIS A 52 -11.06 18.92 -2.44
N LYS A 53 -9.84 18.72 -2.97
CA LYS A 53 -8.68 19.62 -2.81
C LYS A 53 -8.37 19.92 -1.34
N ARG A 54 -8.41 18.88 -0.51
CA ARG A 54 -8.11 18.95 0.93
C ARG A 54 -7.48 17.65 1.42
N TRP A 55 -6.95 17.68 2.63
CA TRP A 55 -6.54 16.47 3.34
C TRP A 55 -7.73 15.81 4.00
N ASP A 56 -7.87 14.49 3.83
CA ASP A 56 -8.82 13.65 4.56
C ASP A 56 -8.05 12.71 5.50
N ALA A 57 -8.69 12.24 6.57
CA ALA A 57 -8.11 11.25 7.47
C ALA A 57 -7.96 9.90 6.75
N LEU A 58 -6.76 9.32 6.75
CA LEU A 58 -6.47 8.10 5.98
C LEU A 58 -7.19 6.86 6.55
N HIS A 59 -7.33 6.79 7.88
CA HIS A 59 -8.04 5.68 8.53
C HIS A 59 -9.40 6.13 9.09
N HIS A 60 -9.38 6.92 10.16
CA HIS A 60 -10.58 7.58 10.67
C HIS A 60 -10.21 8.86 11.42
N PRO A 61 -11.12 9.86 11.54
CA PRO A 61 -10.81 11.15 12.17
C PRO A 61 -10.38 11.08 13.65
N PHE A 62 -10.61 9.95 14.32
CA PHE A 62 -10.26 9.73 15.72
C PHE A 62 -8.91 9.00 15.91
N THR A 63 -8.12 8.80 14.85
CA THR A 63 -6.80 8.16 14.96
C THR A 63 -5.84 9.15 15.58
N SER A 64 -5.18 8.78 16.68
CA SER A 64 -4.17 9.64 17.30
C SER A 64 -2.97 9.81 16.36
N PRO A 65 -2.38 11.01 16.26
CA PRO A 65 -1.05 11.17 15.68
C PRO A 65 -0.01 10.35 16.44
N SER A 66 1.08 9.98 15.77
CA SER A 66 2.26 9.42 16.44
C SER A 66 2.97 10.48 17.28
N ASP A 67 3.62 10.06 18.37
CA ASP A 67 4.32 10.97 19.29
C ASP A 67 5.38 11.82 18.57
N GLU A 68 6.07 11.26 17.56
CA GLU A 68 7.07 11.96 16.74
C GLU A 68 6.48 13.09 15.87
N SER A 69 5.17 13.06 15.61
CA SER A 69 4.48 14.06 14.78
C SER A 69 3.90 15.21 15.61
N ILE A 70 4.07 15.19 16.93
CA ILE A 70 3.54 16.19 17.87
C ILE A 70 4.69 17.15 18.28
N PRO A 71 4.44 18.47 18.42
CA PRO A 71 5.45 19.44 18.85
C PRO A 71 6.06 19.21 20.22
#